data_AF-A0A7S2RBH7-F1
#
_entry.id   AF-A0A7S2RBH7-F1
#
_cell.length_a   1.000
_cell.length_b   1.000
_cell.length_c   1.000
_cell.angle_alpha   90.00
_cell.angle_beta   90.00
_cell.angle_gamma   90.00
#
_symmetry.space_group_name_H-M   'P 1'
#
loop_
_entity.id
_entity.type
_entity.pdbx_description
1 polymer ?
#
loop_
_entity_poly.entity_id
_entity_poly.type
_entity_poly.pdbx_seq_one_letter_code
_entity_poly.pdbx_strand_id
1 'polypeptide(L)'
;HVNDLELGYLLLNFFEFHGNTDFFNPETTTVSMLDGYTKKIDTNITRGGIFIENPGVPGLNLAIRCTKIETIQKVWKETGALLRSKLNERYPAGYLRKILNL
;
A
#
# COMPACT_ATOMS: atom_id res chain seq x y z
N HIS A 1 -8.83 16.85 12.55
CA HIS A 1 -8.78 15.76 13.53
C HIS A 1 -9.13 14.47 12.80
N VAL A 2 -8.30 13.43 12.88
CA VAL A 2 -8.61 12.10 12.32
C VAL A 2 -9.17 11.26 13.47
N ASN A 3 -10.37 10.71 13.32
CA ASN A 3 -10.94 9.82 14.34
C ASN A 3 -10.47 8.36 14.16
N ASP A 4 -10.61 7.53 15.19
CA ASP A 4 -10.12 6.13 15.19
C ASP A 4 -10.69 5.29 14.04
N LEU A 5 -11.92 5.59 13.59
CA LEU A 5 -12.57 4.92 12.47
C LEU A 5 -11.91 5.29 11.14
N GLU A 6 -11.71 6.59 10.90
CA GLU A 6 -11.01 7.11 9.72
C GLU A 6 -9.57 6.57 9.65
N LEU A 7 -8.87 6.52 10.79
CA LEU A 7 -7.53 5.93 10.86
C LEU A 7 -7.56 4.43 10.53
N GLY A 8 -8.54 3.69 11.04
CA GLY A 8 -8.73 2.27 10.75
C GLY A 8 -8.93 2.01 9.25
N TYR A 9 -9.79 2.79 8.59
CA TYR A 9 -10.01 2.66 7.15
C TYR A 9 -8.82 3.14 6.31
N LEU A 10 -8.07 4.14 6.76
CA LEU A 10 -6.83 4.57 6.12
C LEU A 10 -5.79 3.44 6.12
N LEU A 11 -5.61 2.76 7.25
CA LEU A 11 -4.73 1.60 7.37
C LEU A 11 -5.23 0.42 6.52
N LEU A 12 -6.54 0.14 6.52
CA LEU A 12 -7.12 -0.90 5.69
C LEU A 12 -6.81 -0.65 4.20
N ASN A 13 -7.07 0.58 3.72
CA ASN A 13 -6.82 0.96 2.34
C ASN A 13 -5.34 0.81 1.97
N PHE A 14 -4.42 1.18 2.86
CA PHE A 14 -2.99 0.99 2.66
C PHE A 14 -2.64 -0.50 2.43
N PHE A 15 -3.04 -1.38 3.34
CA PHE A 15 -2.69 -2.81 3.25
C PHE A 15 -3.35 -3.50 2.06
N GLU A 16 -4.61 -3.16 1.76
CA GLU A 16 -5.31 -3.77 0.64
C GLU A 16 -4.83 -3.27 -0.72
N PHE A 17 -4.57 -1.97 -0.85
CA PHE A 17 -4.01 -1.42 -2.06
C PHE A 17 -2.67 -2.07 -2.34
N HIS A 18 -1.72 -1.97 -1.43
CA HIS A 18 -0.39 -2.48 -1.70
C HIS A 18 -0.31 -4.01 -1.67
N GLY A 19 -1.11 -4.69 -0.86
CA GLY A 19 -1.16 -6.15 -0.82
C GLY A 19 -1.70 -6.76 -2.12
N ASN A 20 -2.72 -6.16 -2.74
CA ASN A 20 -3.40 -6.74 -3.91
C ASN A 20 -3.00 -6.14 -5.26
N THR A 21 -2.35 -4.98 -5.29
CA THR A 21 -1.87 -4.39 -6.54
C THR A 21 -0.60 -5.08 -7.04
N ASP A 22 -0.34 -4.89 -8.33
CA ASP A 22 0.94 -5.17 -8.98
C ASP A 22 2.11 -4.31 -8.44
N PHE A 23 1.96 -3.67 -7.27
CA PHE A 23 3.01 -2.92 -6.57
C PHE A 23 4.30 -3.71 -6.40
N PHE A 24 4.19 -5.04 -6.26
CA PHE A 24 5.33 -5.96 -6.15
C PHE A 24 5.76 -6.55 -7.49
N ASN A 25 5.12 -6.17 -8.59
CA ASN A 25 5.54 -6.52 -9.93
C ASN A 25 6.56 -5.48 -10.45
N PRO A 26 7.86 -5.81 -10.46
CA PRO A 26 8.91 -4.90 -10.88
C PRO A 26 8.84 -4.50 -12.36
N GLU A 27 7.98 -5.16 -13.15
CA GLU A 27 7.81 -4.86 -14.58
C GLU A 27 6.72 -3.82 -14.84
N THR A 28 5.80 -3.61 -13.90
CA THR A 28 4.60 -2.81 -14.14
C THR A 28 4.41 -1.64 -13.19
N THR A 29 5.01 -1.67 -11.99
CA THR A 29 4.67 -0.68 -10.95
C THR A 29 5.89 -0.13 -10.22
N THR A 30 5.91 1.19 -10.02
CA THR A 30 6.87 1.88 -9.14
C THR A 30 6.17 2.97 -8.38
N VAL A 31 6.48 3.10 -7.09
CA VAL A 31 5.99 4.22 -6.27
C VAL A 31 7.08 5.27 -6.15
N SER A 32 6.87 6.39 -6.86
CA SER A 32 7.70 7.58 -6.71
C SER A 32 7.06 8.53 -5.70
N MET A 33 7.82 8.87 -4.67
CA MET A 33 7.42 9.89 -3.68
C MET A 33 7.60 11.32 -4.23
N LEU A 34 8.30 11.49 -5.36
CA LEU A 34 8.51 12.80 -6.02
C LEU A 34 7.27 13.24 -6.80
N ASP A 35 6.73 12.32 -7.58
CA ASP A 35 5.64 12.61 -8.51
C ASP A 35 4.26 12.43 -7.84
N GLY A 36 4.20 11.79 -6.66
CA GLY A 36 2.95 11.56 -5.93
C GLY A 36 2.03 10.50 -6.55
N TYR A 37 2.50 9.78 -7.58
CA TYR A 37 1.77 8.71 -8.27
C TYR A 37 2.68 7.53 -8.65
N THR A 38 2.04 6.43 -9.02
CA THR A 38 2.70 5.25 -9.59
C THR A 38 3.21 5.55 -11.00
N LYS A 39 4.54 5.51 -11.20
CA LYS A 39 5.18 5.76 -12.50
C LYS A 39 5.66 4.44 -13.11
N LYS A 40 5.66 4.35 -14.43
CA LYS A 40 6.32 3.25 -15.15
C LYS A 40 7.78 3.64 -15.36
N ILE A 41 8.73 2.92 -14.77
CA ILE A 41 10.17 3.21 -14.97
C ILE A 41 10.62 2.61 -16.30
N ASP A 42 11.50 3.34 -16.98
CA ASP A 42 12.35 2.84 -18.05
C ASP A 42 13.19 1.63 -17.56
N THR A 43 13.25 0.58 -18.38
CA THR A 43 13.63 -0.79 -18.02
C THR A 43 15.09 -1.02 -17.58
N ASN A 44 15.88 0.04 -17.41
CA ASN A 44 17.32 -0.03 -17.18
C ASN A 44 17.75 0.11 -15.71
N ILE A 45 16.83 0.34 -14.77
CA ILE A 45 17.13 0.33 -13.34
C ILE A 45 17.01 -1.10 -12.82
N THR A 46 18.08 -1.60 -12.22
CA THR A 46 18.25 -3.00 -11.77
C THR A 46 17.01 -3.53 -11.06
N ARG A 47 16.34 -4.49 -11.69
CA ARG A 47 15.06 -5.07 -11.29
C ARG A 47 15.24 -5.96 -10.05
N GLY A 48 14.66 -5.53 -8.93
CA GLY A 48 14.66 -6.27 -7.68
C GLY A 48 13.37 -5.99 -6.89
N GLY A 49 12.22 -6.31 -7.47
CA GLY A 49 10.92 -6.24 -6.78
C GLY A 49 10.38 -4.83 -6.55
N ILE A 50 10.41 -4.38 -5.28
CA ILE A 50 9.81 -3.11 -4.87
C ILE A 50 10.73 -1.95 -5.24
N PHE A 51 10.17 -0.92 -5.86
CA PHE A 51 10.86 0.35 -6.05
C PHE A 51 10.15 1.48 -5.28
N ILE A 52 10.83 2.01 -4.26
CA ILE A 52 10.42 3.21 -3.53
C ILE A 52 11.48 4.27 -3.77
N GLU A 53 11.15 5.30 -4.55
CA GLU A 53 12.11 6.35 -4.87
C GLU A 53 12.36 7.29 -3.69
N ASN A 54 13.62 7.62 -3.44
CA ASN A 54 13.99 8.65 -2.48
C ASN A 54 13.60 10.06 -3.02
N PRO A 55 12.81 10.86 -2.27
CA PRO A 55 12.40 12.19 -2.72
C PRO A 55 13.52 13.24 -2.74
N GLY A 56 14.64 12.99 -2.06
CA GLY A 56 15.82 13.88 -2.10
C GLY A 56 16.90 13.43 -3.09
N VAL A 57 16.84 12.19 -3.59
CA VAL A 57 17.85 11.60 -4.48
C VAL A 57 17.15 10.80 -5.58
N PRO A 58 16.83 11.44 -6.72
CA PRO A 58 16.17 10.77 -7.85
C PRO A 58 16.88 9.49 -8.27
N GLY A 59 16.12 8.44 -8.56
CA GLY A 59 16.64 7.13 -8.96
C GLY A 59 17.17 6.25 -7.81
N LEU A 60 17.28 6.75 -6.58
CA LEU A 60 17.68 5.93 -5.43
C LEU A 60 16.49 5.10 -4.92
N ASN A 61 16.58 3.77 -5.03
CA ASN A 61 15.58 2.85 -4.46
C ASN A 61 15.82 2.61 -2.97
N LEU A 62 14.91 3.10 -2.12
CA LEU A 62 14.92 2.86 -0.68
C LEU A 62 14.65 1.40 -0.30
N ALA A 63 13.94 0.66 -1.17
CA ALA A 63 13.58 -0.73 -0.96
C ALA A 63 14.58 -1.73 -1.59
N ILE A 64 15.77 -1.28 -2.01
CA ILE A 64 16.74 -2.12 -2.73
C ILE A 64 17.18 -3.39 -1.96
N ARG A 65 17.05 -3.39 -0.62
CA ARG A 65 17.38 -4.55 0.23
C ARG A 65 16.19 -5.44 0.55
N CYS A 66 14.99 -5.13 0.06
CA CYS A 66 13.78 -5.92 0.27
C CYS A 66 13.76 -7.13 -0.67
N THR A 67 14.44 -8.21 -0.28
CA THR A 67 14.56 -9.41 -1.11
C THR A 67 13.40 -10.41 -0.93
N LYS A 68 12.65 -10.33 0.17
CA LYS A 68 11.54 -11.26 0.50
C LYS A 68 10.18 -10.73 0.04
N ILE A 69 10.08 -10.35 -1.23
CA ILE A 69 8.91 -9.65 -1.82
C ILE A 69 7.60 -10.43 -1.60
N GLU A 70 7.60 -11.72 -1.92
CA GLU A 70 6.42 -12.58 -1.76
C GLU A 70 5.95 -12.67 -0.30
N THR A 71 6.92 -12.69 0.64
CA THR A 71 6.60 -12.69 2.08
C THR A 71 5.98 -11.37 2.50
N ILE A 72 6.54 -10.24 2.05
CA ILE A 72 6.00 -8.90 2.34
C ILE A 72 4.58 -8.78 1.79
N GLN A 73 4.37 -9.17 0.52
CA GLN A 73 3.06 -9.14 -0.11
C GLN A 73 2.05 -10.01 0.64
N LYS A 74 2.44 -11.23 1.00
CA LYS A 74 1.59 -12.14 1.78
C LYS A 74 1.18 -11.51 3.12
N VAL A 75 2.13 -10.98 3.88
CA VAL A 75 1.86 -10.33 5.17
C VAL A 75 0.92 -9.14 5.01
N TRP A 76 1.10 -8.34 3.96
CA TRP A 76 0.24 -7.18 3.71
C TRP A 76 -1.19 -7.59 3.35
N LYS A 77 -1.36 -8.62 2.51
CA LYS A 77 -2.68 -9.21 2.21
C LYS A 77 -3.37 -9.75 3.47
N GLU A 78 -2.66 -10.53 4.28
CA GLU A 78 -3.19 -11.11 5.51
C GLU A 78 -3.57 -10.03 6.52
N THR A 79 -2.76 -8.97 6.64
CA THR A 79 -3.03 -7.84 7.53
C THR A 79 -4.26 -7.05 7.08
N GLY A 80 -4.41 -6.78 5.78
CA GLY A 80 -5.61 -6.14 5.23
C GLY A 80 -6.88 -6.94 5.50
N ALA A 81 -6.83 -8.25 5.27
CA ALA A 81 -7.95 -9.16 5.56
C ALA A 81 -8.32 -9.16 7.05
N LEU A 82 -7.32 -9.19 7.94
CA LEU A 82 -7.53 -9.14 9.38
C LEU A 82 -8.16 -7.81 9.81
N LEU A 83 -7.62 -6.68 9.35
CA LEU A 83 -8.15 -5.34 9.65
C LEU A 83 -9.59 -5.19 9.17
N ARG A 84 -9.90 -5.66 7.96
CA ARG A 84 -11.27 -5.67 7.44
C ARG A 84 -12.21 -6.44 8.36
N SER A 85 -11.82 -7.64 8.79
CA SER A 85 -12.62 -8.44 9.72
C SER A 85 -12.86 -7.69 11.03
N LYS A 86 -11.82 -7.08 11.62
CA LYS A 86 -11.94 -6.34 12.89
C LYS A 86 -12.76 -5.06 12.78
N LEU A 87 -12.64 -4.34 11.67
CA LEU A 87 -13.48 -3.18 11.41
C LEU A 87 -14.93 -3.59 11.24
N ASN A 88 -15.22 -4.69 10.54
CA ASN A 88 -16.58 -5.18 10.37
C ASN A 88 -17.21 -5.70 11.69
N GLU A 89 -16.41 -6.34 12.57
CA GLU A 89 -16.85 -6.76 13.91
C GLU A 89 -17.25 -5.55 14.77
N ARG A 90 -16.44 -4.48 14.74
CA ARG A 90 -16.63 -3.30 15.59
C ARG A 90 -17.61 -2.28 15.00
N TYR A 91 -17.67 -2.20 13.68
CA TYR A 91 -18.46 -1.24 12.90
C TYR A 91 -19.18 -1.98 11.76
N PRO A 92 -20.31 -2.63 12.06
CA PRO A 92 -21.04 -3.43 11.07
C PRO A 92 -21.50 -2.61 9.86
N ALA A 93 -21.82 -3.31 8.77
CA ALA A 93 -22.29 -2.71 7.53
C ALA A 93 -23.37 -1.64 7.76
N GLY A 94 -23.18 -0.45 7.18
CA GLY A 94 -24.06 0.70 7.34
C GLY A 94 -23.64 1.71 8.42
N TYR A 95 -22.75 1.33 9.36
CA TYR A 95 -22.23 2.25 10.37
C TYR A 95 -21.41 3.39 9.74
N LEU A 96 -20.59 3.07 8.72
CA LEU A 96 -19.82 4.06 7.97
C LEU A 96 -20.72 5.07 7.23
N ARG A 97 -21.79 4.58 6.57
CA ARG A 97 -22.80 5.43 5.91
C ARG A 97 -23.46 6.38 6.91
N LYS A 98 -23.80 5.87 8.10
CA LYS A 98 -24.44 6.64 9.17
C LYS A 98 -23.54 7.75 9.75
N ILE A 99 -22.23 7.55 9.80
CA ILE A 99 -21.26 8.57 10.28
C ILE A 99 -20.87 9.55 9.17
N LEU A 100 -20.76 9.08 7.93
CA LEU A 100 -20.37 9.90 6.78
C LEU A 100 -21.54 10.65 6.12
N ASN A 101 -22.78 10.50 6.61
CA ASN A 101 -24.00 11.03 5.97
C ASN A 101 -24.13 10.62 4.48
N LEU A 102 -23.84 9.35 4.19
CA LEU A 102 -23.95 8.74 2.84
C LEU A 102 -25.10 7.73 2.75
#